data_AF-A0A6G0VH88-F1
#
_entry.id   AF-A0A6G0VH88-F1
#
_cell.length_a   1.000
_cell.length_b   1.000
_cell.length_c   1.000
_cell.angle_alpha   90.00
_cell.angle_beta   90.00
_cell.angle_gamma   90.00
#
_symmetry.space_group_name_H-M   'P 1'
#
loop_
_entity.id
_entity.type
_entity.pdbx_description
1 polymer ?
#
loop_
_entity_poly.entity_id
_entity_poly.type
_entity_poly.pdbx_seq_one_letter_code
_entity_poly.pdbx_strand_id
1 'polypeptide(L)'
;LEEICATMDIPSMTSNTYIKNHDIIGKKIHEISENVMKIAGEEERRLAMENGDIDNDGIPMCTVVADGQWGKRSYKTKYDALSGAATIIGYRTKKILFIGIRNRYCVICQRASNKKEPIPKHVCSMNWSKSATGMEADVIMEGFKRSIEMHGLKYDKIIGDGDSSVTKRLKESMPYGPKFLIEKIECRNHLLRNYGTKLMAVIKNTKYPIILRKHIQNNLKRFRFAIVKSIDYRNNLQNQSTSQKI
;
A
#
# COMPACT_ATOMS: atom_id res chain seq x y z
N LEU A 1 4.55 -5.05 33.66
CA LEU A 1 3.09 -5.21 33.83
C LEU A 1 2.82 -5.89 35.16
N GLU A 2 3.44 -7.04 35.44
CA GLU A 2 3.33 -7.74 36.74
C GLU A 2 3.67 -6.84 37.94
N GLU A 3 4.78 -6.09 37.91
CA GLU A 3 5.14 -5.15 38.98
C GLU A 3 4.11 -4.03 39.19
N ILE A 4 3.53 -3.52 38.10
CA ILE A 4 2.51 -2.46 38.15
C ILE A 4 1.21 -3.02 38.72
N CYS A 5 0.77 -4.18 38.23
CA CYS A 5 -0.42 -4.88 38.73
C CYS A 5 -0.28 -5.22 40.21
N ALA A 6 0.88 -5.72 40.65
CA ALA A 6 1.16 -6.00 42.05
C ALA A 6 1.13 -4.74 42.93
N THR A 7 1.70 -3.62 42.45
CA THR A 7 1.67 -2.33 43.17
C THR A 7 0.24 -1.79 43.33
N MET A 8 -0.63 -2.07 42.35
CA MET A 8 -2.04 -1.64 42.35
C MET A 8 -2.99 -2.66 42.99
N ASP A 9 -2.48 -3.77 43.52
CA ASP A 9 -3.27 -4.90 44.03
C ASP A 9 -4.30 -5.44 43.01
N ILE A 10 -3.91 -5.47 41.74
CA ILE A 10 -4.71 -5.99 40.61
C ILE A 10 -4.15 -7.35 40.20
N PRO A 11 -4.99 -8.38 40.01
CA PRO A 11 -4.55 -9.66 39.47
C PRO A 11 -3.89 -9.50 38.10
N SER A 12 -2.64 -9.96 37.97
CA SER A 12 -1.92 -9.96 36.69
C SER A 12 -2.24 -11.23 35.88
N MET A 13 -2.55 -11.04 34.60
CA MET A 13 -2.79 -12.15 33.68
C MET A 13 -1.47 -12.88 33.36
N THR A 14 -1.47 -14.22 33.41
CA THR A 14 -0.31 -15.01 33.00
C THR A 14 -0.08 -14.93 31.49
N SER A 15 1.19 -15.01 31.06
CA SER A 15 1.57 -14.98 29.63
C SER A 15 0.80 -16.01 28.78
N ASN A 16 0.60 -17.23 29.29
CA ASN A 16 -0.15 -18.27 28.60
C ASN A 16 -1.62 -17.89 28.38
N THR A 17 -2.25 -17.31 29.40
CA THR A 17 -3.65 -16.85 29.32
C THR A 17 -3.77 -15.68 28.35
N TYR A 18 -2.81 -14.76 28.37
CA TYR A 18 -2.76 -13.64 27.43
C TYR A 18 -2.63 -14.14 25.98
N ILE A 19 -1.66 -15.00 25.68
CA ILE A 19 -1.44 -15.53 24.33
C ILE A 19 -2.67 -16.28 23.83
N LYS A 20 -3.29 -17.11 24.68
CA LYS A 20 -4.51 -17.84 24.31
C LYS A 20 -5.65 -16.89 23.92
N ASN A 21 -5.91 -15.86 24.72
CA ASN A 21 -6.97 -14.89 24.42
C ASN A 21 -6.60 -14.02 23.21
N HIS A 22 -5.34 -13.62 23.09
CA HIS A 22 -4.84 -12.88 21.93
C HIS A 22 -5.05 -13.67 20.63
N ASP A 23 -4.76 -14.97 20.61
CA ASP A 23 -4.95 -15.82 19.44
C ASP A 23 -6.43 -15.98 19.06
N ILE A 24 -7.31 -16.10 20.05
CA ILE A 24 -8.77 -16.16 19.83
C ILE A 24 -9.26 -14.86 19.20
N ILE A 25 -8.91 -13.73 19.81
CA ILE A 25 -9.31 -12.40 19.32
C ILE A 25 -8.69 -12.13 17.95
N GLY A 26 -7.42 -12.45 17.75
CA GLY A 26 -6.69 -12.26 16.50
C GLY A 26 -7.32 -13.02 15.33
N LYS A 27 -7.70 -14.29 15.55
CA LYS A 27 -8.45 -15.08 14.55
C LYS A 27 -9.79 -14.43 14.22
N LYS A 28 -10.53 -13.97 15.24
CA LYS A 28 -11.84 -13.33 15.01
C LYS A 28 -11.72 -12.01 14.25
N ILE A 29 -10.71 -11.19 14.57
CA ILE A 29 -10.40 -9.96 13.83
C ILE A 29 -10.08 -10.29 12.38
N HIS A 30 -9.29 -11.34 12.13
CA HIS A 30 -8.94 -11.75 10.77
C HIS A 30 -10.18 -12.17 9.96
N GLU A 31 -11.02 -13.04 10.51
CA GLU A 31 -12.29 -13.47 9.89
C GLU A 31 -13.19 -12.27 9.56
N ILE A 32 -13.36 -11.35 10.51
CA ILE A 32 -14.18 -10.15 10.32
C ILE A 32 -13.57 -9.27 9.22
N SER A 33 -12.24 -9.10 9.22
CA SER A 33 -11.56 -8.30 8.20
C SER A 33 -11.75 -8.88 6.81
N GLU A 34 -11.64 -10.20 6.64
CA GLU A 34 -11.88 -10.87 5.35
C GLU A 34 -13.32 -10.66 4.87
N ASN A 35 -14.30 -10.79 5.77
CA ASN A 35 -15.71 -10.59 5.43
C ASN A 35 -16.00 -9.13 5.03
N VAL A 36 -15.46 -8.16 5.77
CA VAL A 36 -15.61 -6.73 5.45
C VAL A 36 -14.95 -6.39 4.11
N MET A 37 -13.79 -6.97 3.80
CA MET A 37 -13.14 -6.79 2.49
C MET A 37 -13.97 -7.36 1.35
N LYS A 38 -14.63 -8.52 1.53
CA LYS A 38 -15.54 -9.10 0.53
C LYS A 38 -16.73 -8.18 0.26
N ILE A 39 -17.38 -7.69 1.31
CA ILE A 39 -18.50 -6.74 1.20
C ILE A 39 -18.06 -5.46 0.47
N ALA A 40 -16.86 -4.94 0.78
CA ALA A 40 -16.30 -3.79 0.08
C ALA A 40 -16.06 -4.07 -1.42
N GLY A 41 -15.57 -5.27 -1.75
CA GLY A 41 -15.40 -5.71 -3.13
C GLY A 41 -16.72 -5.85 -3.89
N GLU A 42 -17.75 -6.42 -3.27
CA GLU A 42 -19.09 -6.53 -3.87
C GLU A 42 -19.69 -5.16 -4.19
N GLU A 43 -19.48 -4.17 -3.32
CA GLU A 43 -19.95 -2.80 -3.55
C GLU A 43 -19.21 -2.12 -4.70
N GLU A 44 -17.89 -2.23 -4.78
CA GLU A 44 -17.12 -1.75 -5.94
C GLU A 44 -17.57 -2.46 -7.22
N ARG A 45 -17.85 -3.76 -7.17
CA ARG A 45 -18.31 -4.55 -8.33
C ARG A 45 -19.65 -4.06 -8.83
N ARG A 46 -20.61 -3.85 -7.92
CA ARG A 46 -21.93 -3.30 -8.26
C ARG A 46 -21.80 -1.93 -8.91
N LEU A 47 -21.00 -1.03 -8.32
CA LEU A 47 -20.78 0.31 -8.86
C LEU A 47 -20.08 0.29 -10.23
N ALA A 48 -19.16 -0.64 -10.45
CA ALA A 48 -18.51 -0.82 -11.75
C ALA A 48 -19.51 -1.27 -12.82
N MET A 49 -20.40 -2.22 -12.51
CA MET A 49 -21.47 -2.65 -13.42
C MET A 49 -22.45 -1.51 -13.75
N GLU A 50 -22.89 -0.75 -12.73
CA GLU A 50 -23.82 0.38 -12.91
C GLU A 50 -23.26 1.47 -13.83
N ASN A 51 -21.94 1.68 -13.79
CA ASN A 51 -21.26 2.66 -14.63
C ASN A 51 -20.83 2.10 -15.99
N GLY A 52 -21.02 0.81 -16.25
CA GLY A 52 -20.54 0.14 -17.47
C GLY A 52 -19.02 0.01 -17.54
N ASP A 53 -18.32 0.06 -16.41
CA ASP A 53 -16.86 -0.14 -16.30
C ASP A 53 -16.54 -1.64 -16.42
N ILE A 54 -16.73 -2.22 -17.61
CA ILE A 54 -16.63 -3.66 -17.86
C ILE A 54 -15.56 -3.93 -18.94
N ASP A 55 -14.70 -4.92 -18.70
CA ASP A 55 -13.68 -5.36 -19.66
C ASP A 55 -14.32 -6.14 -20.83
N ASN A 56 -13.55 -6.38 -21.90
CA ASN A 56 -13.98 -7.17 -23.07
C ASN A 56 -14.45 -8.59 -22.71
N ASP A 57 -13.95 -9.14 -21.59
CA ASP A 57 -14.35 -10.46 -21.07
C ASP A 57 -15.65 -10.40 -20.23
N GLY A 58 -16.31 -9.24 -20.11
CA GLY A 58 -17.50 -9.07 -19.27
C GLY A 58 -17.21 -8.92 -17.77
N ILE A 59 -15.95 -8.78 -17.37
CA ILE A 59 -15.55 -8.66 -15.96
C ILE A 59 -15.52 -7.18 -15.54
N PRO A 60 -16.21 -6.80 -14.44
CA PRO A 60 -16.17 -5.42 -13.94
C PRO A 60 -14.77 -4.98 -13.51
N MET A 61 -14.49 -3.69 -13.69
CA MET A 61 -13.19 -3.09 -13.40
C MET A 61 -13.31 -1.93 -12.41
N CYS A 62 -12.31 -1.77 -11.55
CA CYS A 62 -12.22 -0.60 -10.69
C CYS A 62 -10.79 -0.09 -10.49
N THR A 63 -10.69 1.22 -10.30
CA THR A 63 -9.44 1.88 -9.93
C THR A 63 -9.16 1.68 -8.45
N VAL A 64 -7.90 1.40 -8.11
CA VAL A 64 -7.47 1.18 -6.73
C VAL A 64 -6.35 2.13 -6.31
N VAL A 65 -6.27 2.41 -5.02
CA VAL A 65 -5.14 3.07 -4.37
C VAL A 65 -4.37 2.03 -3.59
N ALA A 66 -3.04 2.03 -3.72
CA ALA A 66 -2.18 1.09 -3.02
C ALA A 66 -1.06 1.83 -2.28
N ASP A 67 -0.76 1.38 -1.06
CA ASP A 67 0.38 1.88 -0.30
C ASP A 67 0.91 0.82 0.67
N GLY A 68 2.20 0.95 0.99
CA GLY A 68 2.95 0.10 1.92
C GLY A 68 3.33 0.83 3.20
N GLN A 69 3.34 0.09 4.31
CA GLN A 69 3.87 0.55 5.59
C GLN A 69 4.87 -0.45 6.14
N TRP A 70 5.85 0.05 6.89
CA TRP A 70 6.89 -0.76 7.51
C TRP A 70 6.87 -0.54 9.02
N GLY A 71 7.05 -1.62 9.79
CA GLY A 71 7.13 -1.58 11.26
C GLY A 71 8.37 -0.84 11.79
N LYS A 72 9.22 -0.34 10.90
CA LYS A 72 10.37 0.50 11.20
C LYS A 72 10.43 1.65 10.20
N ARG A 73 10.61 2.87 10.71
CA ARG A 73 10.83 4.05 9.86
C ARG A 73 12.12 3.87 9.06
N SER A 74 12.01 3.93 7.74
CA SER A 74 13.17 4.04 6.86
C SER A 74 13.66 5.48 6.85
N TYR A 75 14.91 5.68 7.28
CA TYR A 75 15.70 6.83 6.85
C TYR A 75 16.35 6.40 5.54
N LYS A 76 16.46 7.26 4.51
CA LYS A 76 16.86 6.94 3.12
C LYS A 76 18.07 5.99 2.90
N THR A 77 18.80 5.65 3.96
CA THR A 77 19.97 4.78 4.04
C THR A 77 19.70 3.41 4.69
N LYS A 78 18.55 3.15 5.32
CA LYS A 78 18.21 1.90 6.02
C LYS A 78 16.81 1.40 5.61
N TYR A 79 16.81 0.27 4.89
CA TYR A 79 15.62 -0.46 4.44
C TYR A 79 15.60 -1.88 5.05
N ASP A 80 15.73 -1.95 6.38
CA ASP A 80 15.94 -3.19 7.13
C ASP A 80 14.74 -3.58 8.00
N ALA A 81 13.54 -3.09 7.66
CA ALA A 81 12.34 -3.46 8.37
C ALA A 81 12.12 -4.99 8.34
N LEU A 82 11.76 -5.54 9.49
CA LEU A 82 11.48 -6.96 9.69
C LEU A 82 10.02 -7.31 9.39
N SER A 83 9.13 -6.32 9.39
CA SER A 83 7.72 -6.47 9.09
C SER A 83 7.26 -5.30 8.23
N GLY A 84 6.38 -5.59 7.28
CA GLY A 84 5.68 -4.61 6.48
C GLY A 84 4.27 -5.10 6.15
N ALA A 85 3.36 -4.16 5.95
CA ALA A 85 2.01 -4.43 5.48
C ALA A 85 1.73 -3.54 4.27
N ALA A 86 0.98 -4.03 3.30
CA ALA A 86 0.47 -3.18 2.23
C ALA A 86 -1.02 -3.41 2.04
N THR A 87 -1.69 -2.36 1.57
CA THR A 87 -3.15 -2.32 1.48
C THR A 87 -3.57 -1.87 0.08
N ILE A 88 -4.61 -2.50 -0.46
CA ILE A 88 -5.31 -2.06 -1.67
C ILE A 88 -6.67 -1.51 -1.23
N ILE A 89 -6.99 -0.31 -1.68
CA ILE A 89 -8.19 0.44 -1.30
C ILE A 89 -8.95 0.79 -2.58
N GLY A 90 -10.26 0.53 -2.62
CA GLY A 90 -11.12 0.92 -3.72
C GLY A 90 -11.16 2.44 -3.86
N TYR A 91 -10.86 2.97 -5.06
CA TYR A 91 -10.80 4.41 -5.24
C TYR A 91 -12.18 5.07 -5.07
N ARG A 92 -13.27 4.38 -5.41
CA ARG A 92 -14.61 4.96 -5.37
C ARG A 92 -15.20 4.90 -3.96
N THR A 93 -15.21 3.71 -3.36
CA THR A 93 -15.78 3.46 -2.02
C THR A 93 -14.87 3.90 -0.88
N LYS A 94 -13.55 4.05 -1.14
CA LYS A 94 -12.51 4.30 -0.13
C LYS A 94 -12.40 3.19 0.92
N LYS A 95 -12.90 1.98 0.60
CA LYS A 95 -12.86 0.81 1.48
C LYS A 95 -11.69 -0.11 1.13
N ILE A 96 -11.22 -0.85 2.12
CA ILE A 96 -10.10 -1.79 1.96
C ILE A 96 -10.61 -3.00 1.17
N LEU A 97 -9.91 -3.31 0.08
CA LEU A 97 -10.17 -4.49 -0.76
C LEU A 97 -9.18 -5.62 -0.49
N PHE A 98 -7.98 -5.27 -0.01
CA PHE A 98 -6.97 -6.26 0.32
C PHE A 98 -5.98 -5.71 1.35
N ILE A 99 -5.55 -6.55 2.28
CA ILE A 99 -4.42 -6.30 3.16
C ILE A 99 -3.53 -7.53 3.19
N GLY A 100 -2.22 -7.33 3.06
CA GLY A 100 -1.24 -8.41 3.24
C GLY A 100 -0.09 -7.97 4.11
N ILE A 101 0.41 -8.91 4.91
CA ILE A 101 1.49 -8.69 5.88
C ILE A 101 2.66 -9.60 5.49
N ARG A 102 3.86 -9.04 5.49
CA ARG A 102 5.12 -9.73 5.24
C ARG A 102 6.07 -9.56 6.42
N ASN A 103 6.54 -10.68 6.93
CA ASN A 103 7.35 -10.79 8.13
C ASN A 103 8.60 -11.63 7.84
N ARG A 104 9.75 -11.06 8.17
CA ARG A 104 11.10 -11.66 8.08
C ARG A 104 11.61 -12.14 9.44
N TYR A 105 10.80 -11.98 10.47
CA TYR A 105 11.20 -12.27 11.85
C TYR A 105 10.11 -13.07 12.55
N CYS A 106 10.54 -14.10 13.26
CA CYS A 106 9.74 -14.82 14.23
C CYS A 106 10.58 -15.01 15.49
N VAL A 107 10.03 -14.58 16.64
CA VAL A 107 10.74 -14.64 17.93
C VAL A 107 11.06 -16.09 18.35
N ILE A 108 10.17 -17.04 18.05
CA ILE A 108 10.35 -18.45 18.39
C ILE A 108 11.50 -19.04 17.57
N CYS A 109 11.50 -18.83 16.25
CA CYS A 109 12.60 -19.23 15.37
C CYS A 109 13.93 -18.59 15.78
N GLN A 110 13.93 -17.28 16.08
CA GLN A 110 15.15 -16.58 16.47
C GLN A 110 15.73 -17.12 17.78
N ARG A 111 14.87 -17.41 18.78
CA ARG A 111 15.31 -17.95 20.07
C ARG A 111 15.91 -19.34 19.91
N ALA A 112 15.26 -20.23 19.15
CA ALA A 112 15.79 -21.57 18.87
C ALA A 112 17.14 -21.48 18.15
N SER A 113 17.26 -20.60 17.15
CA SER A 113 18.51 -20.35 16.43
C SER A 113 19.62 -19.84 17.35
N ASN A 114 19.34 -18.88 18.23
CA ASN A 114 20.31 -18.35 19.18
C ASN A 114 20.80 -19.41 20.18
N LYS A 115 19.92 -20.34 20.57
CA LYS A 115 20.24 -21.47 21.46
C LYS A 115 20.86 -22.67 20.74
N LYS A 116 20.90 -22.66 19.40
CA LYS A 116 21.29 -23.80 18.55
C LYS A 116 20.44 -25.06 18.81
N GLU A 117 19.17 -24.86 19.13
CA GLU A 117 18.18 -25.91 19.37
C GLU A 117 17.27 -26.09 18.14
N PRO A 118 16.66 -27.28 17.95
CA PRO A 118 15.64 -27.46 16.93
C PRO A 118 14.46 -26.50 17.17
N ILE A 119 13.94 -25.93 16.08
CA ILE A 119 12.82 -25.00 16.15
C ILE A 119 11.59 -25.76 16.66
N PRO A 120 10.97 -25.34 17.77
CA PRO A 120 9.77 -26.01 18.29
C PRO A 120 8.60 -25.82 17.33
N LYS A 121 7.65 -26.77 17.33
CA LYS A 121 6.43 -26.67 16.54
C LYS A 121 5.61 -25.46 16.99
N HIS A 122 5.36 -24.53 16.07
CA HIS A 122 4.57 -23.31 16.34
C HIS A 122 3.98 -22.74 15.04
N VAL A 123 3.07 -21.77 15.18
CA VAL A 123 2.57 -20.97 14.05
C VAL A 123 3.64 -19.93 13.70
N CYS A 124 4.45 -20.23 12.68
CA CYS A 124 5.55 -19.35 12.29
C CYS A 124 5.02 -18.08 11.64
N SER A 125 5.39 -16.93 12.20
CA SER A 125 5.03 -15.63 11.63
C SER A 125 5.88 -15.26 10.42
N MET A 126 6.98 -15.98 10.15
CA MET A 126 7.92 -15.66 9.07
C MET A 126 7.37 -16.17 7.73
N ASN A 127 6.96 -15.25 6.87
CA ASN A 127 6.39 -15.53 5.55
C ASN A 127 7.10 -14.75 4.42
N TRP A 128 8.22 -14.09 4.73
CA TRP A 128 9.01 -13.31 3.78
C TRP A 128 10.50 -13.47 4.05
N SER A 129 11.29 -13.76 3.00
CA SER A 129 12.74 -13.96 3.10
C SER A 129 13.56 -12.93 2.31
N LYS A 130 12.93 -12.12 1.46
CA LYS A 130 13.61 -11.15 0.58
C LYS A 130 13.77 -9.77 1.28
N SER A 131 14.18 -8.75 0.53
CA SER A 131 14.39 -7.39 1.04
C SER A 131 13.09 -6.77 1.60
N ALA A 132 13.22 -5.85 2.55
CA ALA A 132 12.07 -5.11 3.09
C ALA A 132 11.36 -4.27 2.02
N THR A 133 12.12 -3.73 1.07
CA THR A 133 11.59 -2.94 -0.06
C THR A 133 10.69 -3.76 -0.98
N GLY A 134 10.89 -5.09 -1.07
CA GLY A 134 10.09 -5.95 -1.92
C GLY A 134 8.76 -6.38 -1.29
N MET A 135 8.53 -6.11 -0.01
CA MET A 135 7.31 -6.55 0.71
C MET A 135 6.05 -5.94 0.11
N GLU A 136 6.07 -4.63 -0.15
CA GLU A 136 4.94 -3.91 -0.72
C GLU A 136 4.57 -4.48 -2.10
N ALA A 137 5.53 -4.52 -3.03
CA ALA A 137 5.31 -5.03 -4.37
C ALA A 137 4.80 -6.48 -4.38
N ASP A 138 5.23 -7.30 -3.43
CA ASP A 138 4.76 -8.68 -3.30
C ASP A 138 3.32 -8.78 -2.79
N VAL A 139 2.97 -8.00 -1.76
CA VAL A 139 1.61 -7.94 -1.21
C VAL A 139 0.63 -7.37 -2.24
N ILE A 140 0.98 -6.28 -2.92
CA ILE A 140 0.12 -5.69 -3.94
C ILE A 140 -0.07 -6.68 -5.10
N MET A 141 0.99 -7.34 -5.57
CA MET A 141 0.86 -8.39 -6.58
C MET A 141 -0.03 -9.55 -6.12
N GLU A 142 0.05 -9.98 -4.86
CA GLU A 142 -0.86 -10.99 -4.29
C GLU A 142 -2.33 -10.52 -4.36
N GLY A 143 -2.61 -9.30 -3.91
CA GLY A 143 -3.95 -8.74 -3.94
C GLY A 143 -4.52 -8.58 -5.35
N PHE A 144 -3.69 -8.26 -6.33
CA PHE A 144 -4.09 -8.22 -7.75
C PHE A 144 -4.38 -9.60 -8.33
N LYS A 145 -3.66 -10.65 -7.89
CA LYS A 145 -3.93 -12.02 -8.35
C LYS A 145 -5.23 -12.58 -7.75
N ARG A 146 -5.54 -12.19 -6.52
CA ARG A 146 -6.71 -12.67 -5.78
C ARG A 146 -7.97 -11.85 -6.03
N SER A 147 -7.89 -10.70 -6.71
CA SER A 147 -9.02 -9.77 -6.90
C SER A 147 -10.23 -10.42 -7.58
N ILE A 148 -10.01 -11.23 -8.61
CA ILE A 148 -11.08 -11.93 -9.33
C ILE A 148 -11.72 -12.99 -8.43
N GLU A 149 -10.92 -13.78 -7.73
CA GLU A 149 -11.42 -14.83 -6.83
C GLU A 149 -12.18 -14.23 -5.63
N MET A 150 -11.62 -13.19 -5.01
CA MET A 150 -12.17 -12.59 -3.80
C MET A 150 -13.40 -11.72 -4.08
N HIS A 151 -13.38 -10.97 -5.19
CA HIS A 151 -14.33 -9.89 -5.42
C HIS A 151 -15.03 -9.97 -6.79
N GLY A 152 -14.55 -10.81 -7.72
CA GLY A 152 -15.04 -10.81 -9.10
C GLY A 152 -14.73 -9.51 -9.85
N LEU A 153 -13.61 -8.86 -9.53
CA LEU A 153 -13.20 -7.55 -10.03
C LEU A 153 -11.78 -7.61 -10.61
N LYS A 154 -11.57 -6.92 -11.73
CA LYS A 154 -10.23 -6.56 -12.23
C LYS A 154 -9.86 -5.16 -11.74
N TYR A 155 -8.58 -4.94 -11.47
CA TYR A 155 -8.07 -3.60 -11.14
C TYR A 155 -7.41 -3.00 -12.39
N ASP A 156 -8.04 -2.00 -12.99
CA ASP A 156 -7.57 -1.37 -14.24
C ASP A 156 -6.45 -0.37 -14.00
N LYS A 157 -6.58 0.42 -12.94
CA LYS A 157 -5.67 1.51 -12.57
C LYS A 157 -5.19 1.34 -11.13
N ILE A 158 -3.91 1.63 -10.92
CA ILE A 158 -3.29 1.71 -9.59
C ILE A 158 -2.76 3.11 -9.33
N ILE A 159 -3.28 3.76 -8.30
CA ILE A 159 -2.77 5.02 -7.77
C ILE A 159 -1.82 4.67 -6.61
N GLY A 160 -0.55 5.04 -6.75
CA GLY A 160 0.46 4.68 -5.74
C GLY A 160 1.59 5.70 -5.66
N ASP A 161 2.60 5.38 -4.84
CA ASP A 161 3.85 6.15 -4.82
C ASP A 161 4.60 6.01 -6.17
N GLY A 162 5.52 6.94 -6.40
CA GLY A 162 6.40 6.99 -7.55
C GLY A 162 7.48 5.92 -7.56
N ASP A 163 7.45 4.94 -6.64
CA ASP A 163 8.32 3.77 -6.76
C ASP A 163 7.91 2.90 -7.96
N SER A 164 8.91 2.37 -8.63
CA SER A 164 8.74 1.56 -9.83
C SER A 164 8.60 0.06 -9.54
N SER A 165 8.89 -0.36 -8.30
CA SER A 165 8.92 -1.78 -7.91
C SER A 165 7.57 -2.48 -8.07
N VAL A 166 6.49 -1.84 -7.61
CA VAL A 166 5.11 -2.35 -7.74
C VAL A 166 4.72 -2.48 -9.21
N THR A 167 4.89 -1.42 -9.98
CA THR A 167 4.52 -1.39 -11.40
C THR A 167 5.32 -2.38 -12.23
N LYS A 168 6.62 -2.50 -11.97
CA LYS A 168 7.48 -3.50 -12.62
C LYS A 168 6.95 -4.91 -12.35
N ARG A 169 6.62 -5.22 -11.09
CA ARG A 169 6.15 -6.54 -10.70
C ARG A 169 4.77 -6.88 -11.27
N LEU A 170 3.87 -5.90 -11.36
CA LEU A 170 2.57 -6.08 -12.02
C LEU A 170 2.72 -6.34 -13.52
N LYS A 171 3.62 -5.62 -14.20
CA LYS A 171 3.92 -5.83 -15.63
C LYS A 171 4.54 -7.20 -15.91
N GLU A 172 5.43 -7.67 -15.04
CA GLU A 172 6.07 -8.98 -15.18
C GLU A 172 5.11 -10.13 -14.87
N SER A 173 4.25 -9.98 -13.86
CA SER A 173 3.33 -11.04 -13.43
C SER A 173 2.05 -11.14 -14.24
N MET A 174 1.65 -10.07 -14.95
CA MET A 174 0.45 -9.99 -15.78
C MET A 174 -0.76 -10.68 -15.13
N PRO A 175 -1.24 -10.20 -13.96
CA PRO A 175 -2.23 -10.93 -13.15
C PRO A 175 -3.56 -11.18 -13.87
N TYR A 176 -3.86 -10.39 -14.90
CA TYR A 176 -5.07 -10.49 -15.72
C TYR A 176 -4.78 -10.95 -17.16
N GLY A 177 -3.58 -11.47 -17.41
CA GLY A 177 -3.12 -11.90 -18.74
C GLY A 177 -2.50 -10.79 -19.59
N PRO A 178 -1.94 -11.14 -20.77
CA PRO A 178 -1.17 -10.22 -21.61
C PRO A 178 -2.01 -9.16 -22.33
N LYS A 179 -3.32 -9.40 -22.45
CA LYS A 179 -4.26 -8.48 -23.12
C LYS A 179 -4.71 -7.32 -22.22
N PHE A 180 -4.46 -7.43 -20.91
CA PHE A 180 -4.93 -6.47 -19.93
C PHE A 180 -3.75 -5.85 -19.17
N LEU A 181 -3.38 -4.63 -19.55
CA LEU A 181 -2.30 -3.89 -18.91
C LEU A 181 -2.84 -2.93 -17.87
N ILE A 182 -2.28 -2.99 -16.67
CA ILE A 182 -2.64 -2.12 -15.55
C ILE A 182 -1.99 -0.75 -15.75
N GLU A 183 -2.78 0.31 -15.69
CA GLU A 183 -2.31 1.69 -15.78
C GLU A 183 -1.83 2.19 -14.41
N LYS A 184 -0.62 2.75 -14.35
CA LYS A 184 -0.08 3.38 -13.14
C LYS A 184 -0.40 4.87 -13.15
N ILE A 185 -0.97 5.35 -12.05
CA ILE A 185 -1.22 6.77 -11.82
C ILE A 185 -0.41 7.21 -10.59
N GLU A 186 0.35 8.30 -10.77
CA GLU A 186 1.21 8.84 -9.73
C GLU A 186 0.39 9.60 -8.69
N CYS A 187 0.61 9.30 -7.41
CA CYS A 187 -0.04 10.05 -6.33
C CYS A 187 0.33 11.54 -6.40
N ARG A 188 -0.69 12.41 -6.36
CA ARG A 188 -0.54 13.88 -6.39
C ARG A 188 0.52 14.40 -5.41
N ASN A 189 0.53 13.88 -4.18
CA ASN A 189 1.47 14.32 -3.15
C ASN A 189 2.92 13.99 -3.53
N HIS A 190 3.13 12.78 -4.06
CA HIS A 190 4.43 12.32 -4.54
C HIS A 190 4.87 13.08 -5.80
N LEU A 191 3.96 13.30 -6.75
CA LEU A 191 4.19 14.12 -7.93
C LEU A 191 4.68 15.53 -7.55
N LEU A 192 3.95 16.23 -6.67
CA LEU A 192 4.31 17.60 -6.25
C LEU A 192 5.63 17.64 -5.45
N ARG A 193 5.92 16.60 -4.65
CA ARG A 193 7.19 16.47 -3.92
C ARG A 193 8.36 16.22 -4.87
N ASN A 194 8.19 15.34 -5.85
CA ASN A 194 9.18 15.03 -6.87
C ASN A 194 9.47 16.26 -7.72
N TYR A 195 8.42 16.95 -8.17
CA TYR A 195 8.53 18.20 -8.90
C TYR A 195 9.32 19.26 -8.12
N GLY A 196 8.97 19.50 -6.84
CA GLY A 196 9.71 20.44 -5.99
C GLY A 196 11.17 20.04 -5.79
N THR A 197 11.45 18.75 -5.61
CA THR A 197 12.83 18.23 -5.45
C THR A 197 13.66 18.47 -6.72
N LYS A 198 13.09 18.27 -7.91
CA LYS A 198 13.75 18.54 -9.19
C LYS A 198 13.99 20.03 -9.41
N LEU A 199 13.03 20.90 -9.07
CA LEU A 199 13.25 22.36 -9.11
C LEU A 199 14.40 22.78 -8.20
N MET A 200 14.48 22.23 -6.98
CA MET A 200 15.61 22.49 -6.08
C MET A 200 16.95 22.01 -6.65
N ALA A 201 16.97 20.90 -7.38
CA ALA A 201 18.18 20.43 -8.06
C ALA A 201 18.63 21.41 -9.17
N VAL A 202 17.68 21.95 -9.96
CA VAL A 202 17.96 22.98 -10.97
C VAL A 202 18.51 24.26 -10.34
N ILE A 203 17.92 24.72 -9.24
CA ILE A 203 18.39 25.91 -8.50
C ILE A 203 19.83 25.73 -7.99
N LYS A 204 20.23 24.51 -7.62
CA LYS A 204 21.59 24.23 -7.12
C LYS A 204 22.61 24.01 -8.24
N ASN A 205 22.16 23.69 -9.45
CA ASN A 205 23.04 23.37 -10.56
C ASN A 205 23.64 24.66 -11.18
N THR A 206 24.95 24.82 -11.02
CA THR A 206 25.71 25.99 -11.49
C THR A 206 25.87 26.07 -13.01
N LYS A 207 25.51 25.01 -13.75
CA LYS A 207 25.47 25.03 -15.22
C LYS A 207 24.42 26.00 -15.77
N TYR A 208 23.37 26.29 -15.00
CA TYR A 208 22.30 27.19 -15.44
C TYR A 208 22.58 28.65 -15.03
N PRO A 209 22.18 29.64 -15.86
CA PRO A 209 22.33 31.06 -15.55
C PRO A 209 21.76 31.46 -14.17
N ILE A 210 22.49 32.32 -13.45
CA ILE A 210 22.11 32.75 -12.10
C ILE A 210 20.75 33.44 -12.05
N ILE A 211 20.39 34.18 -13.11
CA ILE A 211 19.11 34.88 -13.24
C ILE A 211 17.95 33.88 -13.22
N LEU A 212 18.04 32.82 -14.03
CA LEU A 212 17.02 31.76 -14.09
C LEU A 212 16.91 31.01 -12.75
N ARG A 213 18.05 30.70 -12.13
CA ARG A 213 18.09 30.03 -10.82
C ARG A 213 17.40 30.86 -9.74
N LYS A 214 17.68 32.17 -9.66
CA LYS A 214 17.01 33.11 -8.73
C LYS A 214 15.52 33.24 -9.04
N HIS A 215 15.14 33.29 -10.32
CA HIS A 215 13.73 33.36 -10.71
C HIS A 215 12.95 32.11 -10.26
N ILE A 216 13.49 30.91 -10.49
CA ILE A 216 12.85 29.67 -10.05
C ILE A 216 12.78 29.61 -8.52
N GLN A 217 13.85 30.00 -7.82
CA GLN A 217 13.90 30.01 -6.36
C GLN A 217 12.82 30.91 -5.75
N ASN A 218 12.66 32.14 -6.27
CA ASN A 218 11.66 33.08 -5.78
C ASN A 218 10.22 32.64 -6.08
N ASN A 219 10.01 31.84 -7.13
CA ASN A 219 8.69 31.41 -7.60
C ASN A 219 8.36 29.94 -7.29
N LEU A 220 9.15 29.23 -6.47
CA LEU A 220 9.00 27.79 -6.22
C LEU A 220 7.56 27.39 -5.80
N LYS A 221 6.96 28.17 -4.90
CA LYS A 221 5.58 27.95 -4.45
C LYS A 221 4.56 28.18 -5.56
N ARG A 222 4.79 29.15 -6.45
CA ARG A 222 3.90 29.47 -7.58
C ARG A 222 3.87 28.33 -8.59
N PHE A 223 5.01 27.72 -8.91
CA PHE A 223 5.05 26.55 -9.79
C PHE A 223 4.23 25.37 -9.22
N ARG A 224 4.37 25.08 -7.93
CA ARG A 224 3.57 24.05 -7.25
C ARG A 224 2.08 24.42 -7.27
N PHE A 225 1.73 25.67 -7.02
CA PHE A 225 0.36 26.16 -7.02
C PHE A 225 -0.29 26.09 -8.40
N ALA A 226 0.44 26.39 -9.47
CA ALA A 226 -0.04 26.29 -10.84
C ALA A 226 -0.49 24.85 -11.16
N ILE A 227 0.29 23.84 -10.78
CA ILE A 227 -0.09 22.43 -10.98
C ILE A 227 -1.37 22.10 -10.22
N VAL A 228 -1.49 22.55 -8.96
CA VAL A 228 -2.71 22.33 -8.17
C VAL A 228 -3.92 22.99 -8.84
N LYS A 229 -3.77 24.22 -9.35
CA LYS A 229 -4.86 24.91 -10.06
C LYS A 229 -5.24 24.27 -11.39
N SER A 230 -4.28 23.71 -12.12
CA SER A 230 -4.58 22.93 -13.33
C SER A 230 -5.39 21.66 -12.99
N ILE A 231 -5.07 21.00 -11.86
CA ILE A 231 -5.85 19.85 -11.37
C ILE A 231 -7.26 20.28 -10.98
N ASP A 232 -7.40 21.37 -10.21
CA ASP A 232 -8.71 21.91 -9.81
C ASP A 232 -9.57 22.24 -11.04
N TYR A 233 -8.97 22.90 -12.04
CA TYR A 233 -9.65 23.22 -13.30
C TYR A 233 -10.15 21.96 -14.01
N ARG A 234 -9.30 20.93 -14.14
CA ARG A 234 -9.67 19.66 -14.78
C ARG A 234 -10.82 18.96 -14.04
N ASN A 235 -10.80 18.95 -12.72
CA ASN A 235 -11.86 18.34 -11.92
C ASN A 235 -13.23 19.01 -12.09
N ASN A 236 -13.24 20.32 -12.35
CA ASN A 236 -14.45 21.11 -12.55
C ASN A 236 -15.04 21.02 -13.98
N LEU A 237 -14.36 20.34 -14.90
CA LEU A 237 -14.93 20.09 -16.23
C LEU A 237 -16.15 19.16 -16.12
N GLN A 238 -17.30 19.60 -16.64
CA GLN A 238 -18.58 18.87 -16.52
C GLN A 238 -18.70 17.68 -17.50
N ASN A 239 -17.87 17.63 -18.54
CA ASN A 239 -17.94 16.63 -19.62
C ASN A 239 -16.92 15.50 -19.51
N GLN A 240 -16.42 15.21 -18.31
CA GLN A 240 -15.47 14.12 -18.08
C GLN A 240 -16.03 13.11 -17.07
N SER A 241 -15.93 11.83 -17.39
CA SER A 241 -16.26 10.76 -16.46
C SER A 241 -15.30 10.76 -15.27
N THR A 242 -15.71 10.17 -14.14
CA THR A 242 -14.83 10.06 -12.97
C THR A 242 -13.51 9.38 -13.31
N SER A 243 -13.52 8.37 -14.20
CA SER A 243 -12.32 7.67 -14.68
C SER A 243 -11.39 8.57 -15.53
N GLN A 244 -11.92 9.59 -16.22
CA GLN A 244 -11.15 10.56 -17.01
C GLN A 244 -10.55 11.71 -16.17
N LYS A 245 -11.09 11.91 -14.96
CA LYS A 245 -10.64 12.93 -13.99
C LYS A 245 -9.51 12.45 -13.08
N ILE A 246 -9.29 11.14 -12.97
CA ILE A 246 -8.17 10.54 -12.24
C ILE A 246 -6.86 10.82 -12.97
#